data_AF-A0A554LIL4-F1
#
_entry.id   AF-A0A554LIL4-F1
#
_cell.length_a   1.000
_cell.length_b   1.000
_cell.length_c   1.000
_cell.angle_alpha   90.00
_cell.angle_beta   90.00
_cell.angle_gamma   90.00
#
_symmetry.space_group_name_H-M   'P 1'
#
loop_
_entity.id
_entity.type
_entity.pdbx_description
1 polymer ?
#
loop_
_entity_poly.entity_id
_entity_poly.type
_entity_poly.pdbx_seq_one_letter_code
_entity_poly.pdbx_strand_id
1 'polypeptide(L)'
;MRDVSHCLFVCHRVRRLADEKSQQPKKMKKVYNKLIRDRIPEIIIADGAEPKVRVLKKTEMFLESKKKILEEAKELIGAEKKSEVANELADILELVETIAENKKIDLKILKSEQKSKRQKRGGFKKRLFLEYVLEPKAKVKNS
;
A
#
# COMPACT_ATOMS: atom_id res chain seq x y z
N MET A 1 -77.48 11.96 -13.30
CA MET A 1 -76.43 12.30 -14.29
C MET A 1 -75.11 12.28 -13.54
N ARG A 2 -74.18 11.40 -13.93
CA ARG A 2 -72.96 11.13 -13.16
C ARG A 2 -71.92 12.20 -13.47
N ASP A 3 -71.48 12.87 -12.42
CA ASP A 3 -70.56 13.99 -12.45
C ASP A 3 -69.15 13.51 -12.80
N VAL A 4 -68.70 13.77 -14.03
CA VAL A 4 -67.41 13.29 -14.57
C VAL A 4 -66.23 14.13 -14.06
N SER A 5 -66.49 15.14 -13.22
CA SER A 5 -65.49 16.12 -12.77
C SER A 5 -64.62 15.65 -11.60
N HIS A 6 -64.97 14.56 -10.91
CA HIS A 6 -64.16 14.01 -9.81
C HIS A 6 -63.03 13.06 -10.26
N CYS A 7 -62.98 12.70 -11.55
CA CYS A 7 -61.99 11.76 -12.07
C CYS A 7 -60.66 12.42 -12.49
N LEU A 8 -60.64 13.76 -12.65
CA LEU A 8 -59.45 14.48 -13.13
C LEU A 8 -58.49 14.92 -12.01
N PHE A 9 -58.92 14.90 -10.74
CA PHE A 9 -58.08 15.39 -9.64
C PHE A 9 -57.21 14.31 -8.98
N VAL A 10 -57.50 13.02 -9.20
CA VAL A 10 -56.65 11.92 -8.71
C VAL A 10 -55.49 11.63 -9.66
N CYS A 11 -55.61 11.94 -10.96
CA CYS A 11 -54.58 11.59 -11.94
C CYS A 11 -53.34 12.50 -11.90
N HIS A 12 -53.48 13.77 -11.53
CA HIS A 12 -52.35 14.70 -11.45
C HIS A 12 -51.45 14.53 -10.21
N ARG A 13 -51.95 13.91 -9.13
CA ARG A 13 -51.15 13.65 -7.93
C ARG A 13 -50.30 12.38 -8.01
N VAL A 14 -50.68 11.43 -8.88
CA VAL A 14 -49.93 10.19 -9.09
C VAL A 14 -48.76 10.39 -10.07
N ARG A 15 -48.76 11.46 -10.87
CA ARG A 15 -47.67 11.73 -11.84
C ARG A 15 -46.40 12.31 -11.21
N ARG A 16 -46.50 12.94 -10.03
CA ARG A 16 -45.35 13.53 -9.33
C ARG A 16 -44.55 12.53 -8.48
N LEU A 17 -45.02 11.29 -8.35
CA LEU A 17 -44.31 10.21 -7.63
C LEU A 17 -43.54 9.25 -8.57
N ALA A 18 -43.54 9.52 -9.87
CA ALA A 18 -42.87 8.67 -10.88
C ALA A 18 -41.54 9.23 -11.39
N ASP A 19 -41.22 10.49 -11.09
CA ASP A 19 -40.00 11.19 -11.56
C ASP A 19 -38.89 11.31 -10.50
N GLU A 20 -38.98 10.58 -9.39
CA GLU A 20 -37.85 10.32 -8.47
C GLU A 20 -37.16 8.98 -8.77
N LYS A 21 -37.30 8.50 -10.02
CA LYS A 21 -36.57 7.31 -10.47
C LYS A 21 -35.13 7.66 -10.82
N SER A 22 -34.23 7.09 -10.02
CA SER A 22 -32.92 6.59 -10.45
C SER A 22 -31.88 7.61 -10.91
N GLN A 23 -31.46 8.51 -10.02
CA GLN A 23 -30.08 9.00 -10.09
C GLN A 23 -29.28 8.25 -9.03
N GLN A 24 -28.81 7.04 -9.37
CA GLN A 24 -27.73 6.45 -8.57
C GLN A 24 -26.56 7.44 -8.58
N PRO A 25 -25.93 7.71 -7.41
CA PRO A 25 -24.80 8.63 -7.35
C PRO A 25 -23.73 8.16 -8.34
N LYS A 26 -23.24 9.08 -9.19
CA LYS A 26 -22.15 8.78 -10.14
C LYS A 26 -20.93 8.27 -9.35
N LYS A 27 -20.62 6.98 -9.48
CA LYS A 27 -19.40 6.38 -8.91
C LYS A 27 -18.17 6.94 -9.65
N MET A 28 -17.20 7.45 -8.90
CA MET A 28 -15.91 7.89 -9.46
C MET A 28 -14.86 6.79 -9.32
N LYS A 29 -14.16 6.47 -10.40
CA LYS A 29 -13.11 5.45 -10.41
C LYS A 29 -11.76 6.06 -10.04
N LYS A 30 -11.13 5.59 -8.95
CA LYS A 30 -9.75 5.91 -8.58
C LYS A 30 -8.83 4.73 -8.88
N VAL A 31 -7.66 4.99 -9.46
CA VAL A 31 -6.67 3.97 -9.86
C VAL A 31 -5.45 4.09 -8.96
N TYR A 32 -5.08 3.02 -8.26
CA TYR A 32 -3.97 3.01 -7.29
C TYR A 32 -2.75 2.19 -7.76
N ASN A 33 -2.96 1.04 -8.42
CA ASN A 33 -1.88 0.17 -8.91
C ASN A 33 -0.78 -0.15 -7.88
N LYS A 34 -1.18 -0.62 -6.69
CA LYS A 34 -0.26 -0.97 -5.61
C LYS A 34 -0.55 -2.34 -5.00
N LEU A 35 0.47 -2.92 -4.35
CA LEU A 35 0.32 -4.13 -3.55
C LEU A 35 -0.49 -3.81 -2.28
N ILE A 36 -1.42 -4.69 -1.92
CA ILE A 36 -2.30 -4.56 -0.76
C ILE A 36 -2.24 -5.85 0.06
N ARG A 37 -2.58 -5.76 1.36
CA ARG A 37 -2.77 -6.95 2.22
C ARG A 37 -4.04 -7.69 1.84
N ASP A 38 -4.08 -8.99 2.15
CA ASP A 38 -5.15 -9.89 1.73
C ASP A 38 -6.55 -9.47 2.19
N ARG A 39 -6.65 -8.79 3.34
CA ARG A 39 -7.93 -8.34 3.93
C ARG A 39 -8.42 -6.96 3.47
N ILE A 40 -7.62 -6.25 2.67
CA ILE A 40 -7.97 -4.91 2.19
C ILE A 40 -9.20 -4.92 1.28
N PRO A 41 -9.42 -5.90 0.38
CA PRO A 41 -10.64 -5.98 -0.43
C PRO A 41 -11.92 -6.04 0.42
N GLU A 42 -11.93 -6.83 1.49
CA GLU A 42 -13.07 -6.96 2.41
C GLU A 42 -13.34 -5.66 3.16
N ILE A 43 -12.30 -4.96 3.59
CA ILE A 43 -12.42 -3.64 4.24
C ILE A 43 -13.03 -2.64 3.27
N ILE A 44 -12.56 -2.58 2.02
CA ILE A 44 -13.12 -1.68 0.98
C ILE A 44 -14.61 -1.96 0.74
N ILE A 45 -14.99 -3.24 0.70
CA ILE A 45 -16.40 -3.66 0.53
C ILE A 45 -17.23 -3.25 1.75
N ALA A 46 -16.72 -3.45 2.97
CA ALA A 46 -17.39 -3.05 4.20
C ALA A 46 -17.60 -1.53 4.29
N ASP A 47 -16.68 -0.74 3.73
CA ASP A 47 -16.78 0.72 3.60
C ASP A 47 -17.74 1.16 2.46
N GLY A 48 -18.43 0.23 1.81
CA GLY A 48 -19.42 0.50 0.76
C GLY A 48 -18.83 0.80 -0.63
N ALA A 49 -17.54 0.50 -0.84
CA ALA A 49 -16.85 0.67 -2.12
C ALA A 49 -16.61 -0.67 -2.84
N GLU A 50 -16.34 -0.60 -4.14
CA GLU A 50 -16.15 -1.78 -5.00
C GLU A 50 -14.68 -1.90 -5.46
N PRO A 51 -13.89 -2.84 -4.90
CA PRO A 51 -12.51 -3.03 -5.32
C PRO A 51 -12.42 -3.88 -6.60
N LYS A 52 -11.44 -3.56 -7.45
CA LYS A 52 -10.99 -4.47 -8.53
C LYS A 52 -9.57 -4.94 -8.23
N VAL A 53 -9.42 -6.23 -7.96
CA VAL A 53 -8.13 -6.86 -7.62
C VAL A 53 -7.76 -7.93 -8.64
N ARG A 54 -6.46 -8.21 -8.76
CA ARG A 54 -5.92 -9.38 -9.46
C ARG A 54 -4.87 -10.05 -8.57
N VAL A 55 -4.77 -11.37 -8.67
CA VAL A 55 -3.68 -12.11 -8.02
C VAL A 55 -2.41 -11.95 -8.87
N LEU A 56 -1.28 -11.65 -8.21
CA LEU A 56 0.02 -11.49 -8.86
C LEU A 56 0.70 -12.86 -9.07
N LYS A 57 1.45 -13.00 -10.17
CA LYS A 57 2.38 -14.14 -10.33
C LYS A 57 3.57 -13.97 -9.38
N LYS A 58 4.30 -15.06 -9.09
CA LYS A 58 5.47 -15.03 -8.18
C LYS A 58 6.52 -13.98 -8.57
N THR A 59 6.80 -13.82 -9.87
CA THR A 59 7.76 -12.83 -10.39
C THR A 59 7.29 -11.40 -10.19
N GLU A 60 6.00 -11.14 -10.45
CA GLU A 60 5.37 -9.84 -10.20
C GLU A 60 5.34 -9.53 -8.71
N MET A 61 5.00 -10.51 -7.87
CA MET A 61 4.96 -10.36 -6.42
C MET A 61 6.31 -9.89 -5.87
N PHE A 62 7.42 -10.48 -6.34
CA PHE A 62 8.76 -10.05 -5.91
C PHE A 62 9.06 -8.59 -6.30
N LEU A 63 8.65 -8.17 -7.50
CA LEU A 63 8.86 -6.81 -7.98
C LEU A 63 7.98 -5.81 -7.22
N GLU A 64 6.70 -6.11 -7.07
CA GLU A 64 5.73 -5.26 -6.38
C GLU A 64 6.05 -5.15 -4.87
N SER A 65 6.52 -6.22 -4.22
CA SER A 65 6.96 -6.16 -2.83
C SER A 65 8.12 -5.20 -2.62
N LYS A 66 9.09 -5.15 -3.56
CA LYS A 66 10.19 -4.17 -3.50
C LYS A 66 9.70 -2.74 -3.66
N LYS A 67 8.75 -2.49 -4.56
CA LYS A 67 8.13 -1.17 -4.73
C LYS A 67 7.37 -0.78 -3.46
N LYS A 68 6.65 -1.72 -2.86
CA LYS A 68 5.92 -1.49 -1.60
C LYS A 68 6.86 -1.15 -0.45
N ILE A 69 8.03 -1.82 -0.33
CA ILE A 69 9.06 -1.42 0.66
C ILE A 69 9.48 0.04 0.47
N LEU A 70 9.62 0.51 -0.78
CA LEU A 70 9.96 1.91 -1.03
C LEU A 70 8.82 2.87 -0.68
N GLU A 71 7.56 2.46 -0.84
CA GLU A 71 6.38 3.20 -0.36
C GLU A 71 6.43 3.33 1.17
N GLU A 72 6.50 2.22 1.91
CA GLU A 72 6.47 2.26 3.38
C GLU A 72 7.72 2.94 3.95
N ALA A 73 8.88 2.81 3.29
CA ALA A 73 10.09 3.54 3.70
C ALA A 73 9.94 5.06 3.54
N LYS A 74 9.18 5.53 2.54
CA LYS A 74 8.87 6.97 2.40
C LYS A 74 7.86 7.41 3.45
N GLU A 75 6.87 6.58 3.76
CA GLU A 75 5.91 6.84 4.84
C GLU A 75 6.64 6.90 6.19
N LEU A 76 7.60 6.00 6.44
CA LEU A 76 8.47 6.00 7.62
C LEU A 76 9.31 7.28 7.75
N ILE A 77 9.79 7.84 6.63
CA ILE A 77 10.52 9.12 6.64
C ILE A 77 9.61 10.27 7.07
N GLY A 78 8.32 10.23 6.70
CA GLY A 78 7.32 11.22 7.07
C GLY A 78 6.65 10.98 8.43
N ALA A 79 6.88 9.83 9.07
CA ALA A 79 6.24 9.47 10.33
C ALA A 79 6.88 10.22 11.51
N GLU A 80 6.06 11.00 12.23
CA GLU A 80 6.52 11.79 13.37
C GLU A 80 6.18 11.10 14.70
N LYS A 81 5.00 10.48 14.79
CA LYS A 81 4.56 9.84 16.02
C LYS A 81 5.16 8.44 16.14
N LYS A 82 5.49 8.06 17.38
CA LYS A 82 5.99 6.70 17.69
C LYS A 82 5.07 5.59 17.17
N SER A 83 3.75 5.78 17.19
CA SER A 83 2.78 4.82 16.68
C SER A 83 2.85 4.68 15.16
N GLU A 84 3.00 5.79 14.44
CA GLU A 84 3.16 5.82 12.99
C GLU A 84 4.47 5.12 12.60
N VAL A 85 5.58 5.49 13.23
CA VAL A 85 6.89 4.83 13.04
C VAL A 85 6.81 3.32 13.29
N ALA A 86 6.11 2.89 14.35
CA ALA A 86 5.96 1.47 14.66
C ALA A 86 5.15 0.72 13.60
N ASN A 87 4.10 1.35 13.05
CA ASN A 87 3.28 0.77 11.98
C ASN A 87 4.12 0.58 10.71
N GLU A 88 4.81 1.62 10.25
CA GLU A 88 5.61 1.53 9.01
C GLU A 88 6.75 0.51 9.12
N LEU A 89 7.39 0.41 10.30
CA LEU A 89 8.40 -0.61 10.55
C LEU A 89 7.82 -2.03 10.52
N ALA A 90 6.58 -2.22 11.00
CA ALA A 90 5.90 -3.52 10.94
C ALA A 90 5.55 -3.89 9.50
N ASP A 91 5.09 -2.94 8.67
CA ASP A 91 4.83 -3.17 7.26
C ASP A 91 6.11 -3.49 6.47
N ILE A 92 7.21 -2.78 6.74
CA ILE A 92 8.52 -3.11 6.15
C ILE A 92 8.98 -4.52 6.56
N LEU A 93 8.78 -4.92 7.82
CA LEU A 93 9.15 -6.25 8.29
C LEU A 93 8.35 -7.36 7.59
N GLU A 94 7.03 -7.20 7.48
CA GLU A 94 6.14 -8.11 6.73
C GLU A 94 6.63 -8.29 5.28
N LEU A 95 7.00 -7.20 4.61
CA LEU A 95 7.47 -7.24 3.24
C LEU A 95 8.84 -7.92 3.11
N VAL A 96 9.73 -7.73 4.10
CA VAL A 96 11.02 -8.45 4.15
C VAL A 96 10.81 -9.95 4.27
N GLU A 97 9.91 -10.40 5.14
CA GLU A 97 9.57 -11.82 5.31
C GLU A 97 8.91 -12.37 4.04
N THR A 98 7.95 -11.66 3.46
CA THR A 98 7.29 -12.00 2.19
C THR A 98 8.29 -12.17 1.04
N ILE A 99 9.27 -11.27 0.93
CA ILE A 99 10.32 -11.37 -0.09
C ILE A 99 11.25 -12.56 0.16
N ALA A 100 11.61 -12.81 1.42
CA ALA A 100 12.44 -13.95 1.79
C ALA A 100 11.76 -15.26 1.40
N GLU A 101 10.48 -15.42 1.72
CA GLU A 101 9.67 -16.59 1.35
C GLU A 101 9.56 -16.76 -0.17
N ASN A 102 9.27 -15.68 -0.90
CA ASN A 102 9.19 -15.71 -2.37
C ASN A 102 10.51 -16.19 -3.01
N LYS A 103 11.66 -15.82 -2.40
CA LYS A 103 12.99 -16.25 -2.81
C LYS A 103 13.48 -17.53 -2.15
N LYS A 104 12.66 -18.19 -1.33
CA LYS A 104 13.00 -19.41 -0.57
C LYS A 104 14.24 -19.22 0.32
N ILE A 105 14.39 -18.02 0.88
CA ILE A 105 15.43 -17.70 1.84
C ILE A 105 14.87 -17.99 3.23
N ASP A 106 15.48 -18.93 3.94
CA ASP A 106 15.13 -19.20 5.35
C ASP A 106 15.44 -17.96 6.21
N LEU A 107 14.48 -17.57 7.06
CA LEU A 107 14.63 -16.47 8.01
C LEU A 107 15.82 -16.67 8.96
N LYS A 108 16.19 -17.91 9.28
CA LYS A 108 17.41 -18.23 10.05
C LYS A 108 18.66 -17.81 9.30
N ILE A 109 18.73 -18.07 8.00
CA ILE A 109 19.85 -17.66 7.14
C ILE A 109 19.92 -16.13 7.09
N LEU A 110 18.78 -15.46 6.89
CA LEU A 110 18.70 -14.00 6.89
C LEU A 110 19.20 -13.40 8.22
N LYS A 111 18.78 -13.97 9.35
CA LYS A 111 19.23 -13.56 10.70
C LYS A 111 20.73 -13.84 10.91
N SER A 112 21.25 -14.97 10.42
CA SER A 112 22.69 -15.25 10.50
C SER A 112 23.52 -14.26 9.68
N GLU A 113 23.06 -13.88 8.49
CA GLU A 113 23.68 -12.84 7.67
C GLU A 113 23.69 -11.49 8.39
N GLN A 114 22.57 -11.11 9.00
CA GLN A 114 22.49 -9.88 9.81
C GLN A 114 23.47 -9.91 10.99
N LYS A 115 23.57 -11.04 11.71
CA LYS A 115 24.49 -11.22 12.84
C LYS A 115 25.95 -11.16 12.39
N SER A 116 26.30 -11.85 11.29
CA SER A 116 27.63 -11.86 10.70
C SER A 116 28.08 -10.45 10.30
N LYS A 117 27.21 -9.68 9.63
CA LYS A 117 27.48 -8.27 9.32
C LYS A 117 27.70 -7.43 10.57
N ARG A 118 26.86 -7.63 11.60
CA ARG A 118 26.99 -6.93 12.89
C ARG A 118 28.31 -7.24 13.60
N GLN A 119 28.78 -8.48 13.54
CA GLN A 119 30.07 -8.89 14.12
C GLN A 119 31.25 -8.31 13.32
N LYS A 120 31.21 -8.40 11.98
CA LYS A 120 32.31 -7.97 11.11
C LYS A 120 32.44 -6.45 10.99
N ARG A 121 31.32 -5.71 11.00
CA ARG A 121 31.26 -4.27 10.69
C ARG A 121 30.71 -3.41 11.82
N GLY A 122 30.29 -4.02 12.93
CA GLY A 122 29.54 -3.34 13.97
C GLY A 122 28.06 -3.16 13.63
N GLY A 123 27.32 -2.55 14.54
CA GLY A 123 25.93 -2.11 14.31
C GLY A 123 25.82 -0.59 14.45
N PHE A 124 24.61 -0.07 14.31
CA PHE A 124 24.35 1.38 14.33
C PHE A 124 24.35 2.01 15.74
N LYS A 125 24.75 1.26 16.78
CA LYS A 125 24.75 1.76 18.19
C LYS A 125 25.66 2.96 18.42
N LYS A 126 26.75 3.09 17.66
CA LYS A 126 27.69 4.21 17.77
C LYS A 126 27.19 5.51 17.11
N ARG A 127 26.06 5.48 16.39
CA ARG A 127 25.44 6.65 15.74
C ARG A 127 26.41 7.44 14.83
N LEU A 128 27.26 6.73 14.09
CA LEU A 128 28.25 7.35 13.21
C LEU A 128 27.59 7.75 11.88
N PHE A 129 27.89 8.96 11.41
CA PHE A 129 27.56 9.46 10.07
C PHE A 129 28.88 9.82 9.37
N LEU A 130 29.06 9.36 8.13
CA LEU A 130 30.29 9.59 7.37
C LEU A 130 30.12 10.86 6.54
N GLU A 131 30.87 11.91 6.85
CA GLU A 131 30.81 13.18 6.10
C GLU A 131 31.75 13.22 4.90
N TYR A 132 32.98 12.75 5.04
CA TYR A 132 33.94 12.67 3.94
C TYR A 132 35.00 11.59 4.18
N VAL A 133 35.67 11.17 3.10
CA VAL A 133 36.86 10.32 3.13
C VAL A 133 37.93 11.01 2.28
N LEU A 134 39.13 11.17 2.82
CA LEU A 134 40.29 11.59 2.03
C LEU A 134 40.96 10.35 1.47
N GLU A 135 40.91 10.16 0.15
CA GLU A 135 41.57 9.05 -0.52
C GLU A 135 42.99 9.44 -0.97
N PRO A 136 43.97 8.51 -0.88
CA PRO A 136 45.31 8.78 -1.36
C PRO A 136 45.31 9.01 -2.87
N LYS A 137 46.12 9.97 -3.35
CA LYS A 137 46.34 10.18 -4.79
C LYS A 137 46.89 8.89 -5.40
N ALA A 138 46.28 8.44 -6.50
CA ALA A 138 46.71 7.25 -7.22
C ALA A 138 48.22 7.28 -7.46
N LYS A 139 48.93 6.18 -7.17
CA LYS A 139 50.35 6.05 -7.50
C LYS A 139 50.49 6.23 -9.01
N VAL A 140 51.06 7.35 -9.45
CA VAL A 140 51.52 7.51 -10.82
C VAL A 140 52.48 6.35 -11.06
N LYS A 141 52.08 5.40 -11.91
CA LYS A 141 52.97 4.33 -12.33
C LYS A 141 54.04 4.99 -13.20
N ASN A 142 55.21 5.23 -12.62
CA ASN A 142 56.39 5.54 -13.42
C ASN A 142 56.77 4.23 -14.13
N SER A 143 56.41 4.17 -15.41
CA SER A 143 56.90 3.20 -16.40
C SER A 143 58.40 3.36 -16.61
#